data_AF-A0A554MDQ2-F1
#
_entry.id   AF-A0A554MDQ2-F1
#
_cell.length_a   1.000
_cell.length_b   1.000
_cell.length_c   1.000
_cell.angle_alpha   90.00
_cell.angle_beta   90.00
_cell.angle_gamma   90.00
#
_symmetry.space_group_name_H-M   'P 1'
#
loop_
_entity.id
_entity.type
_entity.pdbx_description
1 polymer ?
#
loop_
_entity_poly.entity_id
_entity_poly.type
_entity_poly.pdbx_seq_one_letter_code
_entity_poly.pdbx_strand_id
1 'polypeptide(L)'
;MATICFYQDSRHDEPLYWIRKELNIGYVSKRKDGITELRINGFERIEEILKNLIPYIKFKKIQAKALYDCCKILQKPMNALKESDFRKLVDLILTIQKENYVSKKKKDKEELLKLLDLTP
;
A
#
# COMPACT_ATOMS: atom_id res chain seq x y z
N MET A 1 -6.06 0.37 -5.81
CA MET A 1 -6.18 1.12 -4.53
C MET A 1 -4.91 0.87 -3.71
N ALA A 2 -4.33 1.92 -3.11
CA ALA A 2 -3.25 1.77 -2.13
C ALA A 2 -3.82 1.44 -0.75
N THR A 3 -3.13 0.60 0.01
CA THR A 3 -3.60 0.13 1.32
C THR A 3 -2.45 -0.03 2.32
N ILE A 4 -2.65 0.46 3.54
CA ILE A 4 -1.88 0.08 4.73
C ILE A 4 -2.79 -0.78 5.62
N CYS A 5 -2.29 -1.92 6.08
CA CYS A 5 -3.00 -2.80 7.01
C CYS A 5 -2.19 -3.01 8.29
N PHE A 6 -2.86 -2.92 9.43
CA PHE A 6 -2.38 -3.40 10.72
C PHE A 6 -3.26 -4.57 11.16
N TYR A 7 -2.64 -5.57 11.80
CA TYR A 7 -3.32 -6.77 12.27
C TYR A 7 -3.02 -6.97 13.75
N GLN A 8 -4.01 -7.46 14.49
CA GLN A 8 -3.86 -7.83 15.89
C GLN A 8 -4.80 -8.98 16.25
N ASP A 9 -4.43 -9.79 17.24
CA ASP A 9 -5.35 -10.76 17.85
C ASP A 9 -6.60 -10.01 18.36
N SER A 10 -7.79 -10.52 18.04
CA SER A 10 -9.06 -9.86 18.37
C SER A 10 -9.32 -9.70 19.87
N ARG A 11 -8.59 -10.41 20.74
CA ARG A 11 -8.64 -10.24 22.20
C ARG A 11 -7.88 -9.01 22.69
N HIS A 12 -7.05 -8.42 21.83
CA HIS A 12 -6.15 -7.32 22.14
C HIS A 12 -6.20 -6.24 21.04
N ASP A 13 -7.36 -6.02 20.41
CA ASP A 13 -7.52 -5.14 19.24
C ASP A 13 -7.61 -3.64 19.59
N GLU A 14 -7.66 -3.27 20.86
CA GLU A 14 -7.66 -1.87 21.34
C GLU A 14 -6.60 -0.96 20.68
N PRO A 15 -5.33 -1.39 20.49
CA PRO A 15 -4.34 -0.56 19.80
C PRO A 15 -4.72 -0.22 18.36
N LEU A 16 -5.50 -1.05 17.66
CA LEU A 16 -5.96 -0.75 16.31
C LEU A 16 -6.98 0.41 16.31
N TYR A 17 -7.87 0.47 17.31
CA TYR A 17 -8.78 1.60 17.47
C TYR A 17 -8.03 2.88 17.85
N TRP A 18 -7.01 2.78 18.71
CA TRP A 18 -6.13 3.89 19.02
C TRP A 18 -5.42 4.42 17.77
N ILE A 19 -4.75 3.56 16.98
CA ILE A 19 -4.09 3.97 15.72
C ILE A 19 -5.09 4.65 14.77
N ARG A 20 -6.29 4.08 14.61
CA ARG A 20 -7.35 4.68 13.78
C ARG A 20 -7.71 6.08 14.25
N LYS A 21 -7.83 6.29 15.57
CA LYS A 21 -8.14 7.59 16.17
C LYS A 21 -7.02 8.59 15.93
N GLU A 22 -5.76 8.21 16.14
CA GLU A 22 -4.60 9.08 15.92
C GLU A 22 -4.43 9.47 14.45
N LEU A 23 -4.63 8.51 13.53
CA LEU A 23 -4.54 8.77 12.08
C LEU A 23 -5.82 9.39 11.50
N ASN A 24 -6.91 9.42 12.27
CA ASN A 24 -8.24 9.89 11.89
C ASN A 24 -8.75 9.31 10.54
N ILE A 25 -8.38 8.06 10.22
CA ILE A 25 -8.77 7.39 8.98
C ILE A 25 -8.74 5.88 9.12
N GLY A 26 -9.48 5.22 8.25
CA GLY A 26 -9.51 3.78 8.11
C GLY A 26 -10.68 3.16 8.86
N TYR A 27 -10.82 1.86 8.68
CA TYR A 27 -11.87 1.07 9.31
C TYR A 27 -11.26 -0.15 9.98
N VAL A 28 -11.84 -0.54 11.11
CA VAL A 28 -11.48 -1.75 11.85
C VAL A 28 -12.52 -2.82 11.56
N SER A 29 -12.08 -4.04 11.25
CA SER A 29 -12.97 -5.19 11.04
C SER A 29 -12.45 -6.44 11.73
N LYS A 30 -13.38 -7.24 12.26
CA LYS A 30 -13.09 -8.55 12.86
C LYS A 30 -13.24 -9.64 11.80
N ARG A 31 -12.21 -10.44 11.62
CA ARG A 31 -12.23 -11.60 10.73
C ARG A 31 -12.74 -12.84 11.47
N LYS A 32 -13.16 -13.85 10.71
CA LYS A 32 -13.68 -15.11 11.25
C LYS A 32 -12.62 -15.99 11.92
N ASP A 33 -11.34 -15.67 11.74
CA ASP A 33 -10.18 -16.43 12.26
C ASP A 33 -9.60 -15.84 13.56
N GLY A 34 -10.32 -14.96 14.24
CA GLY A 34 -9.86 -14.37 15.49
C GLY A 34 -8.83 -13.24 15.33
N ILE A 35 -8.63 -12.74 14.11
CA ILE A 35 -7.79 -11.56 13.83
C ILE A 35 -8.66 -10.33 13.57
N THR A 36 -8.27 -9.20 14.15
CA THR A 36 -8.83 -7.89 13.81
C THR A 36 -7.84 -7.14 12.91
N GLU A 37 -8.35 -6.44 11.90
CA GLU A 37 -7.55 -5.63 10.99
C GLU A 37 -8.00 -4.17 10.99
N LEU A 38 -7.03 -3.24 11.00
CA LEU A 38 -7.25 -1.84 10.62
C LEU A 38 -6.78 -1.68 9.18
N ARG A 39 -7.68 -1.24 8.29
CA ARG A 39 -7.37 -0.94 6.90
C ARG A 39 -7.48 0.56 6.62
N ILE A 40 -6.41 1.13 6.10
CA ILE A 40 -6.33 2.51 5.65
C ILE A 40 -6.15 2.48 4.13
N ASN A 41 -7.00 3.23 3.41
CA ASN A 41 -7.03 3.27 1.96
C ASN A 41 -6.99 4.72 1.46
N GLY A 42 -6.55 4.90 0.21
CA GLY A 42 -6.56 6.18 -0.50
C GLY A 42 -5.16 6.75 -0.69
N PHE A 43 -4.88 7.28 -1.88
CA PHE A 43 -3.52 7.69 -2.28
C PHE A 43 -3.03 8.92 -1.52
N GLU A 44 -3.86 9.96 -1.41
CA GLU A 44 -3.52 11.20 -0.70
C GLU A 44 -3.19 10.93 0.77
N ARG A 45 -4.12 10.30 1.49
CA ARG A 45 -3.98 10.02 2.93
C ARG A 45 -2.83 9.09 3.26
N ILE A 46 -2.58 8.07 2.43
CA ILE A 46 -1.44 7.17 2.61
C ILE A 46 -0.12 7.89 2.35
N GLU A 47 -0.04 8.77 1.37
CA GLU A 47 1.15 9.59 1.12
C GLU A 47 1.50 10.45 2.33
N GLU A 48 0.52 11.18 2.88
CA GLU A 48 0.68 12.01 4.08
C GLU A 48 1.19 11.19 5.29
N ILE A 49 0.56 10.04 5.55
CA ILE A 49 0.94 9.14 6.65
C ILE A 49 2.37 8.62 6.44
N LEU A 50 2.70 8.12 5.26
CA LEU A 50 4.01 7.55 4.99
C LEU A 50 5.11 8.60 5.02
N LYS A 51 4.85 9.84 4.56
CA LYS A 51 5.78 10.96 4.65
C LYS A 51 6.29 11.16 6.08
N ASN A 52 5.39 11.09 7.06
CA ASN A 52 5.70 11.28 8.46
C ASN A 52 6.29 10.03 9.12
N LEU A 53 5.89 8.83 8.70
CA LEU A 53 6.35 7.57 9.31
C LEU A 53 7.66 7.04 8.76
N ILE A 54 8.00 7.29 7.48
CA ILE A 54 9.20 6.75 6.81
C ILE A 54 10.51 6.97 7.59
N PRO A 55 10.77 8.12 8.26
CA PRO A 55 11.97 8.31 9.06
C PRO A 55 12.14 7.29 10.19
N TYR A 56 11.02 6.76 10.71
CA TYR A 56 10.98 5.86 11.86
C TYR A 56 10.83 4.39 11.45
N ILE A 57 10.39 4.12 10.22
CA ILE A 57 10.24 2.74 9.71
C ILE A 57 11.63 2.14 9.44
N LYS A 58 11.93 1.02 10.12
CA LYS A 58 13.13 0.22 9.90
C LYS A 58 12.87 -0.95 8.95
N PHE A 59 12.01 -1.88 9.36
CA PHE A 59 11.82 -3.15 8.66
C PHE A 59 11.10 -3.00 7.31
N LYS A 60 10.08 -2.14 7.23
CA LYS A 60 9.26 -1.95 6.02
C LYS A 60 9.69 -0.73 5.19
N LYS A 61 10.93 -0.25 5.34
CA LYS A 61 11.35 1.04 4.80
C LYS A 61 11.29 1.09 3.27
N ILE A 62 11.65 -0.01 2.61
CA ILE A 62 11.65 -0.10 1.14
C ILE A 62 10.22 -0.09 0.60
N GLN A 63 9.33 -0.91 1.18
CA GLN A 63 7.91 -0.98 0.82
C GLN A 63 7.22 0.37 1.07
N ALA A 64 7.51 1.01 2.20
CA ALA A 64 6.94 2.30 2.57
C ALA A 64 7.34 3.40 1.58
N LYS A 65 8.62 3.49 1.20
CA LYS A 65 9.09 4.45 0.20
C LYS A 65 8.47 4.18 -1.18
N ALA A 66 8.44 2.91 -1.61
CA ALA A 66 7.85 2.56 -2.89
C ALA A 66 6.35 2.87 -2.95
N LEU A 67 5.60 2.60 -1.86
CA LEU A 67 4.19 2.91 -1.77
C LEU A 67 3.93 4.42 -1.73
N TYR A 68 4.77 5.18 -1.02
CA TYR A 68 4.74 6.64 -1.02
C TYR A 68 4.92 7.21 -2.44
N ASP A 69 5.90 6.73 -3.19
CA ASP A 69 6.12 7.15 -4.58
C ASP A 69 4.96 6.76 -5.51
N CYS A 70 4.38 5.55 -5.34
CA CYS A 70 3.17 5.15 -6.05
C CYS A 70 2.02 6.13 -5.80
N CYS A 71 1.80 6.50 -4.53
CA CYS A 71 0.72 7.41 -4.17
C CYS A 71 0.92 8.80 -4.80
N LYS A 72 2.14 9.34 -4.83
CA LYS A 72 2.44 10.61 -5.51
C LYS A 72 2.13 10.58 -7.00
N ILE A 73 2.38 9.46 -7.68
CA ILE A 73 2.04 9.31 -9.10
C ILE A 73 0.52 9.22 -9.26
N LEU A 74 -0.14 8.35 -8.49
CA LEU A 74 -1.56 8.02 -8.62
C LEU A 74 -2.52 9.11 -8.11
N GLN A 75 -2.02 10.14 -7.44
CA GLN A 75 -2.78 11.35 -7.13
C GLN A 75 -2.97 12.26 -8.36
N LYS A 76 -2.15 12.11 -9.40
CA LYS A 76 -2.32 12.88 -10.64
C LYS A 76 -3.61 12.43 -11.34
N PRO A 77 -4.33 13.34 -12.02
CA PRO A 77 -5.42 12.98 -12.92
C PRO A 77 -4.96 11.95 -13.96
N MET A 78 -5.83 10.99 -14.30
CA MET A 78 -5.49 9.89 -15.22
C MET A 78 -4.99 10.40 -16.58
N ASN A 79 -5.59 11.47 -17.10
CA ASN A 79 -5.20 12.11 -18.37
C ASN A 79 -3.83 12.82 -18.31
N ALA A 80 -3.27 13.03 -17.12
CA ALA A 80 -1.95 13.62 -16.93
C ALA A 80 -0.84 12.56 -16.77
N LEU A 81 -1.20 11.27 -16.65
CA LEU A 81 -0.24 10.18 -16.54
C LEU A 81 0.33 9.82 -17.91
N LYS A 82 1.65 9.66 -17.96
CA LYS A 82 2.37 9.22 -19.16
C LYS A 82 2.69 7.74 -19.07
N GLU A 83 2.99 7.11 -20.20
CA GLU A 83 3.53 5.74 -20.24
C GLU A 83 4.67 5.52 -19.24
N SER A 84 5.59 6.49 -19.12
CA SER A 84 6.70 6.44 -18.16
C SER A 84 6.23 6.38 -16.69
N ASP A 85 5.13 7.05 -16.33
CA ASP A 85 4.52 6.94 -15.00
C ASP A 85 4.00 5.51 -14.77
N PHE A 86 3.34 4.91 -15.77
CA PHE A 86 2.83 3.53 -15.68
C PHE A 86 3.95 2.50 -15.55
N ARG A 87 5.02 2.62 -16.35
CA ARG A 87 6.21 1.74 -16.23
C ARG A 87 6.84 1.86 -14.85
N LYS A 88 6.97 3.10 -14.34
CA LYS A 88 7.47 3.35 -12.99
C LYS A 88 6.57 2.73 -11.91
N LEU A 89 5.24 2.81 -12.06
CA LEU A 89 4.29 2.16 -11.15
C LEU A 89 4.47 0.65 -11.13
N VAL A 90 4.69 0.01 -12.28
CA VAL A 90 4.97 -1.43 -12.36
C VAL A 90 6.24 -1.77 -11.57
N ASP A 91 7.33 -1.05 -11.77
CA ASP A 91 8.59 -1.31 -11.06
C ASP A 91 8.46 -1.10 -9.53
N LEU A 92 7.71 -0.09 -9.10
CA LEU A 92 7.40 0.15 -7.69
C LEU A 92 6.53 -0.98 -7.10
N ILE A 93 5.53 -1.47 -7.83
CA ILE A 93 4.69 -2.60 -7.41
C ILE A 93 5.53 -3.86 -7.24
N LEU A 94 6.42 -4.16 -8.20
CA LEU A 94 7.32 -5.31 -8.13
C LEU A 94 8.29 -5.19 -6.94
N THR A 95 8.77 -3.98 -6.64
CA THR A 95 9.59 -3.71 -5.45
C THR A 95 8.81 -4.06 -4.17
N ILE A 96 7.57 -3.57 -4.04
CA ILE A 96 6.71 -3.88 -2.88
C ILE A 96 6.45 -5.39 -2.79
N GLN A 97 6.18 -6.05 -3.91
CA GLN A 97 5.92 -7.48 -3.97
C GLN A 97 7.13 -8.32 -3.56
N LYS A 98 8.35 -7.95 -3.99
CA LYS A 98 9.60 -8.63 -3.65
C LYS A 98 9.91 -8.55 -2.16
N GLU A 99 9.67 -7.38 -1.57
CA GLU A 99 9.98 -7.11 -0.16
C GLU A 99 8.87 -7.56 0.81
N ASN A 100 7.68 -7.87 0.30
CA ASN A 100 6.62 -8.50 1.09
C ASN A 100 6.78 -10.01 1.12
N TYR A 101 6.34 -10.63 2.22
CA TYR A 101 6.26 -12.09 2.34
C TYR A 101 5.57 -12.73 1.12
N VAL A 102 6.00 -13.95 0.80
CA VAL A 102 5.53 -14.70 -0.36
C VAL A 102 4.00 -14.84 -0.29
N SER A 103 3.33 -14.49 -1.39
CA SER A 103 1.91 -14.75 -1.57
C SER A 103 1.72 -15.59 -2.83
N LYS A 104 0.72 -16.48 -2.81
CA LYS A 104 0.50 -17.49 -3.85
C LYS A 104 0.02 -16.93 -5.20
N LYS A 105 -0.36 -15.66 -5.27
CA LYS A 105 -0.96 -15.02 -6.46
C LYS A 105 -0.41 -13.62 -6.64
N LYS A 106 0.77 -13.50 -7.26
CA LYS A 106 1.36 -12.21 -7.66
C LYS A 106 1.43 -12.19 -9.18
N LYS A 107 1.06 -11.05 -9.78
CA LYS A 107 1.31 -10.84 -11.21
C LYS A 107 2.77 -10.45 -11.41
N ASP A 108 3.42 -11.04 -12.40
CA ASP A 108 4.78 -10.67 -12.77
C ASP A 108 4.83 -9.37 -13.60
N LYS A 109 6.03 -8.97 -14.00
CA LYS A 109 6.23 -7.73 -14.76
C LYS A 109 5.52 -7.77 -16.11
N GLU A 110 5.56 -8.90 -16.80
CA GLU A 110 5.00 -9.03 -18.15
C GLU A 110 3.48 -8.98 -18.09
N GLU A 111 2.87 -9.71 -17.15
CA GLU A 111 1.43 -9.67 -16.91
C GLU A 111 0.95 -8.25 -16.57
N LEU A 112 1.70 -7.51 -15.74
CA LEU A 112 1.36 -6.13 -15.38
C LEU A 112 1.49 -5.16 -16.56
N LEU A 113 2.53 -5.30 -17.40
CA LEU A 113 2.69 -4.46 -18.58
C LEU A 113 1.64 -4.75 -19.65
N LYS A 114 1.28 -6.03 -19.83
CA LYS A 114 0.21 -6.44 -20.75
C LYS A 114 -1.15 -5.88 -20.35
N LEU A 115 -1.46 -5.85 -19.06
CA LEU A 115 -2.69 -5.23 -18.55
C LEU A 115 -2.79 -3.71 -18.79
N LEU A 116 -1.65 -3.07 -19.05
CA LEU A 116 -1.56 -1.64 -19.30
C LEU A 116 -1.37 -1.32 -20.79
N ASP A 117 -1.43 -2.33 -21.67
CA ASP A 117 -1.12 -2.23 -23.10
C ASP A 117 0.28 -1.62 -23.37
N LEU A 118 1.26 -1.97 -22.53
CA LEU A 118 2.64 -1.46 -22.60
C LEU A 118 3.67 -2.50 -23.07
N THR A 119 3.19 -3.64 -23.57
CA THR A 119 4.03 -4.62 -24.27
C THR A 119 4.46 -4.07 -25.64
N PRO A 120 5.68 -4.38 -26.12
CA PRO A 120 6.13 -3.99 -27.45
C PRO A 120 5.20 -4.43 -28.58
#